data_AF-A0A5J5NXQ7-F1
#
_entry.id   AF-A0A5J5NXQ7-F1
#
_cell.length_a   1.000
_cell.length_b   1.000
_cell.length_c   1.000
_cell.angle_alpha   90.00
_cell.angle_beta   90.00
_cell.angle_gamma   90.00
#
_symmetry.space_group_name_H-M   'P 1'
#
loop_
_entity.id
_entity.type
_entity.pdbx_description
1 polymer ?
#
loop_
_entity_poly.entity_id
_entity_poly.type
_entity_poly.pdbx_seq_one_letter_code
_entity_poly.pdbx_strand_id
1 'polypeptide(L)'
;MGLFLSLERSLALMLISLIAACTLSDCYDPLDPNGNITVTFDINQWIPEGYVARVTIQNYYQYRHVDKPGWKLGWTWAKNETILSMAGAFATKQGNCSSFKFQTPPHSCEKSPVIADLMPDALSENKPDGCCHGGLLAAWAINPSKSFSSFEMTIGNLVTNPNVQAPINLTLMAPGPGYTCDLIEDTDPSVYSDIGGKRQLQAYRTWKSTCTYSSFVANQAPICCVSLSTFYNPKITSCPTCSCGCREADKNTVSCIREGYSEPESDSFDNNDIVQCTDHMCPVRIHWHIMTNYVTHWKVKLTISNYNYERNYSNWNVVIQHPGFSQSTTAYSFNSTMLPSFGFSDEVALFWGIEYYNDELLYAEEDKVGAVSTQILLRKDLDSFTLRNGWALPRRIYFNGEDCQMPLPDTFPMLPNVSSSLKPTNPVFLLCIYLTFKRLFT
;
A
#
# COMPACT_ATOMS: atom_id res chain seq x y z
N MET A 1 -41.20 -32.87 -20.09
CA MET A 1 -40.27 -32.03 -20.88
C MET A 1 -40.10 -30.61 -20.32
N GLY A 2 -41.14 -29.95 -19.79
CA GLY A 2 -41.03 -28.58 -19.22
C GLY A 2 -40.21 -28.42 -17.93
N LEU A 3 -40.15 -29.45 -17.06
CA LEU A 3 -39.39 -29.41 -15.81
C LEU A 3 -37.87 -29.50 -15.99
N PHE A 4 -37.39 -30.21 -17.03
CA PHE A 4 -35.96 -30.31 -17.34
C PHE A 4 -35.39 -29.00 -17.88
N LEU A 5 -36.14 -28.31 -18.75
CA LEU A 5 -35.78 -26.98 -19.30
C LEU A 5 -35.72 -25.88 -18.21
N SER A 6 -36.51 -26.01 -17.15
CA SER A 6 -36.50 -25.09 -16.01
C SER A 6 -35.27 -25.25 -15.13
N LEU A 7 -34.79 -26.50 -14.96
CA LEU A 7 -33.64 -26.80 -14.10
C LEU A 7 -32.33 -26.37 -14.78
N GLU A 8 -32.20 -26.60 -16.09
CA GLU A 8 -31.03 -26.16 -16.88
C GLU A 8 -30.90 -24.63 -16.92
N ARG A 9 -32.01 -23.90 -17.06
CA ARG A 9 -32.00 -22.43 -16.99
C ARG A 9 -31.59 -21.91 -15.62
N SER A 10 -32.04 -22.56 -14.54
CA SER A 10 -31.66 -22.17 -13.17
C SER A 10 -30.19 -22.45 -12.88
N LEU A 11 -29.64 -23.56 -13.38
CA LEU A 11 -28.21 -23.90 -13.27
C LEU A 11 -27.36 -22.93 -14.09
N ALA A 12 -27.78 -22.56 -15.30
CA ALA A 12 -27.09 -21.59 -16.12
C ALA A 12 -27.08 -20.19 -15.49
N LEU A 13 -28.21 -19.74 -14.90
CA LEU A 13 -28.27 -18.47 -14.16
C LEU A 13 -27.40 -18.47 -12.91
N MET A 14 -27.36 -19.58 -12.17
CA MET A 14 -26.45 -19.74 -11.01
C MET A 14 -24.99 -19.76 -11.44
N LEU A 15 -24.66 -20.41 -12.56
CA LEU A 15 -23.30 -20.45 -13.10
C LEU A 15 -22.87 -19.07 -13.62
N ILE A 16 -23.76 -18.33 -14.31
CA ILE A 16 -23.50 -16.96 -14.75
C ILE A 16 -23.35 -16.02 -13.55
N SER A 17 -24.15 -16.21 -12.49
CA SER A 17 -24.01 -15.46 -11.24
C SER A 17 -22.72 -15.81 -10.49
N LEU A 18 -22.27 -17.06 -10.50
CA LEU A 18 -20.99 -17.47 -9.92
C LEU A 18 -19.81 -16.93 -10.74
N ILE A 19 -19.90 -16.98 -12.07
CA ILE A 19 -18.87 -16.45 -12.96
C ILE A 19 -18.80 -14.92 -12.82
N ALA A 20 -19.93 -14.22 -12.75
CA ALA A 20 -19.98 -12.77 -12.52
C ALA A 20 -19.51 -12.36 -11.12
N ALA A 21 -19.71 -13.21 -10.10
CA ALA A 21 -19.18 -13.00 -8.75
C ALA A 21 -17.66 -13.28 -8.67
N CYS A 22 -17.14 -14.22 -9.46
CA CYS A 22 -15.72 -14.59 -9.47
C CYS A 22 -14.82 -13.66 -10.30
N THR A 23 -15.36 -12.81 -11.18
CA THR A 23 -14.50 -12.03 -12.12
C THR A 23 -14.17 -10.61 -11.67
N LEU A 24 -14.73 -10.11 -10.56
CA LEU A 24 -14.60 -8.69 -10.19
C LEU A 24 -14.11 -8.42 -8.75
N SER A 25 -14.18 -9.39 -7.83
CA SER A 25 -13.85 -9.13 -6.41
C SER A 25 -12.36 -9.20 -6.08
N ASP A 26 -11.54 -9.82 -6.92
CA ASP A 26 -10.16 -10.18 -6.56
C ASP A 26 -9.09 -9.34 -7.30
N CYS A 27 -9.50 -8.42 -8.18
CA CYS A 27 -8.56 -7.60 -8.95
C CYS A 27 -8.30 -6.20 -8.37
N TYR A 28 -9.18 -5.71 -7.50
CA TYR A 28 -9.12 -4.37 -6.93
C TYR A 28 -8.97 -4.43 -5.41
N ASP A 29 -8.21 -3.49 -4.86
CA ASP A 29 -8.05 -3.33 -3.42
C ASP A 29 -9.39 -2.89 -2.81
N PRO A 30 -10.06 -3.73 -2.00
CA PRO A 30 -11.40 -3.43 -1.55
C PRO A 30 -11.43 -2.32 -0.48
N LEU A 31 -10.30 -2.05 0.19
CA LEU A 31 -10.22 -0.97 1.18
C LEU A 31 -9.98 0.41 0.54
N ASP A 32 -9.50 0.44 -0.71
CA ASP A 32 -9.30 1.68 -1.47
C ASP A 32 -9.76 1.54 -2.94
N PRO A 33 -11.07 1.34 -3.18
CA PRO A 33 -11.60 1.05 -4.52
C PRO A 33 -11.46 2.22 -5.51
N ASN A 34 -11.26 3.43 -5.00
CA ASN A 34 -11.09 4.63 -5.83
C ASN A 34 -9.61 5.04 -5.97
N GLY A 35 -8.70 4.32 -5.31
CA GLY A 35 -7.27 4.59 -5.36
C GLY A 35 -6.72 4.39 -6.77
N ASN A 36 -5.98 5.38 -7.27
CA ASN A 36 -5.30 5.32 -8.56
C ASN A 36 -4.10 6.27 -8.60
N ILE A 37 -3.24 6.11 -9.59
CA ILE A 37 -2.26 7.11 -9.98
C ILE A 37 -2.72 7.73 -11.30
N THR A 38 -2.88 9.04 -11.31
CA THR A 38 -3.22 9.79 -12.53
C THR A 38 -1.95 10.38 -13.13
N VAL A 39 -1.80 10.26 -14.45
CA VAL A 39 -0.77 10.95 -15.22
C VAL A 39 -1.43 11.95 -16.15
N THR A 40 -1.07 13.22 -15.99
CA THR A 40 -1.63 14.33 -16.76
C THR A 40 -0.54 15.01 -17.57
N PHE A 41 -0.78 15.22 -18.87
CA PHE A 41 0.06 15.98 -19.79
C PHE A 41 -0.66 17.28 -20.12
N ASP A 42 -0.14 18.39 -19.60
CA ASP A 42 -0.72 19.71 -19.79
C ASP A 42 0.15 20.54 -20.73
N ILE A 43 -0.41 20.92 -21.89
CA ILE A 43 0.29 21.76 -22.87
C ILE A 43 0.15 23.21 -22.43
N ASN A 44 1.23 23.79 -21.93
CA ASN A 44 1.23 25.11 -21.32
C ASN A 44 1.59 26.23 -22.30
N GLN A 45 2.33 25.91 -23.36
CA GLN A 45 2.78 26.90 -24.34
C GLN A 45 3.06 26.26 -25.70
N TRP A 46 2.72 26.98 -26.77
CA TRP A 46 3.11 26.65 -28.14
C TRP A 46 4.41 27.36 -28.53
N ILE A 47 5.30 26.64 -29.21
CA ILE A 47 6.52 27.19 -29.82
C ILE A 47 6.52 26.88 -31.32
N PRO A 48 7.30 27.58 -32.16
CA PRO A 48 7.17 27.50 -33.62
C PRO A 48 7.22 26.09 -34.22
N GLU A 49 7.97 25.16 -33.62
CA GLU A 49 8.14 23.77 -34.09
C GLU A 49 7.81 22.73 -33.01
N GLY A 50 6.96 23.09 -32.05
CA GLY A 50 6.84 22.32 -30.81
C GLY A 50 5.82 22.85 -29.81
N TYR A 51 5.88 22.31 -28.60
CA TYR A 51 5.17 22.83 -27.44
C TYR A 51 5.93 22.52 -26.16
N VAL A 52 5.60 23.26 -25.10
CA VAL A 52 6.04 22.98 -23.74
C VAL A 52 4.89 22.31 -23.01
N ALA A 53 5.16 21.15 -22.43
CA ALA A 53 4.20 20.42 -21.63
C ALA A 53 4.71 20.20 -20.21
N ARG A 54 3.81 20.33 -19.24
CA ARG A 54 4.01 19.89 -17.86
C ARG A 54 3.37 18.53 -17.69
N VAL A 55 4.13 17.56 -17.21
CA VAL A 55 3.63 16.24 -16.87
C VAL A 55 3.52 16.15 -15.36
N THR A 56 2.34 15.75 -14.88
CA THR A 56 2.08 15.59 -13.44
C THR A 56 1.66 14.15 -13.18
N ILE A 57 2.32 13.52 -12.20
CA ILE A 57 1.99 12.19 -11.69
C ILE A 57 1.42 12.38 -10.30
N GLN A 58 0.16 12.03 -10.12
CA GLN A 58 -0.59 12.26 -8.89
C GLN A 58 -1.05 10.93 -8.31
N ASN A 59 -0.62 10.64 -7.08
CA ASN A 59 -1.03 9.46 -6.33
C ASN A 59 -2.30 9.78 -5.51
N TYR A 60 -3.39 9.08 -5.77
CA TYR A 60 -4.64 9.17 -5.02
C TYR A 60 -4.89 7.95 -4.11
N TYR A 61 -3.98 6.97 -4.08
CA TYR A 61 -4.06 5.88 -3.12
C TYR A 61 -3.96 6.40 -1.69
N GLN A 62 -4.86 5.96 -0.82
CA GLN A 62 -4.94 6.46 0.55
C GLN A 62 -3.74 6.02 1.40
N TYR A 63 -3.25 4.80 1.20
CA TYR A 63 -2.15 4.22 1.99
C TYR A 63 -1.03 3.59 1.15
N ARG A 64 -1.22 3.39 -0.15
CA ARG A 64 -0.14 2.93 -1.04
C ARG A 64 0.73 4.12 -1.46
N HIS A 65 2.03 4.00 -1.23
CA HIS A 65 3.02 4.98 -1.65
C HIS A 65 3.96 4.36 -2.69
N VAL A 66 4.66 5.20 -3.43
CA VAL A 66 5.77 4.79 -4.30
C VAL A 66 7.06 4.99 -3.53
N ASP A 67 7.73 3.88 -3.20
CA ASP A 67 9.01 3.86 -2.48
C ASP A 67 10.20 3.79 -3.45
N LYS A 68 11.43 3.71 -2.94
CA LYS A 68 12.65 3.49 -3.70
C LYS A 68 12.56 2.18 -4.52
N PRO A 69 13.08 2.13 -5.76
CA PRO A 69 13.89 3.14 -6.45
C PRO A 69 13.09 4.31 -7.08
N GLY A 70 11.79 4.41 -6.81
CA GLY A 70 10.93 5.46 -7.36
C GLY A 70 10.23 5.07 -8.65
N TRP A 71 9.34 5.93 -9.13
CA TRP A 71 8.61 5.71 -10.38
C TRP A 71 9.49 5.93 -11.62
N LYS A 72 9.16 5.20 -12.70
CA LYS A 72 9.61 5.40 -14.07
C LYS A 72 8.39 5.44 -14.98
N LEU A 73 8.28 6.50 -15.77
CA LEU A 73 7.16 6.73 -16.67
C LEU A 73 7.62 6.55 -18.11
N GLY A 74 6.98 5.65 -18.85
CA GLY A 74 7.25 5.41 -20.27
C GLY A 74 6.02 5.66 -21.12
N TRP A 75 6.21 6.09 -22.36
CA TRP A 75 5.14 6.20 -23.35
C TRP A 75 5.73 6.06 -24.74
N THR A 76 4.88 6.05 -25.77
CA THR A 76 5.29 6.07 -27.17
C THR A 76 4.68 7.30 -27.85
N TRP A 77 5.51 8.07 -28.56
CA TRP A 77 5.04 9.21 -29.33
C TRP A 77 4.13 8.76 -30.48
N ALA A 78 3.09 9.53 -30.79
CA ALA A 78 2.21 9.19 -31.91
C ALA A 78 2.92 9.36 -33.27
N LYS A 79 3.74 10.40 -33.42
CA LYS A 79 4.45 10.78 -34.64
C LYS A 79 5.96 10.91 -34.36
N ASN A 80 6.63 11.91 -34.92
CA ASN A 80 8.08 12.05 -34.82
C ASN A 80 8.50 13.03 -33.72
N GLU A 81 7.67 13.19 -32.69
CA GLU A 81 7.97 14.04 -31.54
C GLU A 81 9.31 13.65 -30.90
N THR A 82 10.08 14.66 -30.51
CA THR A 82 11.36 14.49 -29.82
C THR A 82 11.43 15.40 -28.61
N ILE A 83 12.06 14.93 -27.54
CA ILE A 83 12.26 15.72 -26.32
C ILE A 83 13.50 16.60 -26.53
N LEU A 84 13.31 17.91 -26.68
CA LEU A 84 14.39 18.87 -26.86
C LEU A 84 15.11 19.14 -25.54
N SER A 85 14.35 19.38 -24.47
CA SER A 85 14.86 19.66 -23.12
C SER A 85 13.88 19.19 -22.05
N MET A 86 14.36 18.96 -20.83
CA MET A 86 13.54 18.62 -19.67
C MET A 86 14.02 19.37 -18.42
N ALA A 87 13.10 19.64 -17.49
CA ALA A 87 13.37 20.15 -16.16
C ALA A 87 12.53 19.37 -15.14
N GLY A 88 13.08 19.06 -13.97
CA GLY A 88 12.43 18.26 -12.92
C GLY A 88 12.55 16.74 -13.08
N ALA A 89 12.76 16.24 -14.28
CA ALA A 89 12.96 14.82 -14.59
C ALA A 89 13.90 14.65 -15.78
N PHE A 90 14.31 13.42 -16.09
CA PHE A 90 15.17 13.12 -17.23
C PHE A 90 14.78 11.83 -17.95
N ALA A 91 14.90 11.84 -19.27
CA ALA A 91 14.89 10.61 -20.07
C ALA A 91 16.13 9.76 -19.76
N THR A 92 15.91 8.48 -19.49
CA THR A 92 16.96 7.50 -19.16
C THR A 92 17.87 7.15 -20.34
N LYS A 93 17.43 7.41 -21.58
CA LYS A 93 18.19 7.20 -22.81
C LYS A 93 17.98 8.35 -23.78
N GLN A 94 19.07 8.76 -24.45
CA GLN A 94 19.02 9.75 -25.51
C GLN A 94 18.53 9.17 -26.85
N GLY A 95 18.88 7.91 -27.16
CA GLY A 95 18.53 7.27 -28.42
C GLY A 95 19.30 7.79 -29.64
N ASN A 96 18.82 7.49 -30.85
CA ASN A 96 19.49 7.86 -32.09
C ASN A 96 19.04 9.24 -32.61
N CYS A 97 19.81 10.29 -32.28
CA CYS A 97 19.55 11.66 -32.73
C CYS A 97 20.27 12.06 -34.04
N SER A 98 20.70 11.10 -34.87
CA SER A 98 21.52 11.38 -36.07
C SER A 98 20.88 12.30 -37.12
N SER A 99 19.56 12.49 -37.06
CA SER A 99 18.83 13.43 -37.92
C SER A 99 19.11 14.90 -37.60
N PHE A 100 19.51 15.22 -36.37
CA PHE A 100 19.79 16.59 -35.91
C PHE A 100 21.26 16.95 -36.18
N LYS A 101 21.57 17.25 -37.45
CA LYS A 101 22.92 17.66 -37.85
C LYS A 101 23.13 19.16 -37.58
N PHE A 102 24.27 19.52 -37.00
CA PHE A 102 24.72 20.91 -36.76
C PHE A 102 23.92 21.72 -35.71
N GLN A 103 23.14 21.05 -34.86
CA GLN A 103 22.45 21.65 -33.71
C GLN A 103 22.88 20.96 -32.42
N THR A 104 22.63 21.59 -31.26
CA THR A 104 22.75 20.90 -29.97
C THR A 104 21.83 19.68 -29.99
N PRO A 105 22.34 18.48 -29.68
CA PRO A 105 21.54 17.27 -29.74
C PRO A 105 20.37 17.37 -28.74
N PRO A 106 19.15 16.94 -29.14
CA PRO A 106 18.00 16.89 -28.23
C PRO A 106 18.29 16.03 -26.98
N HIS A 107 17.56 16.29 -25.90
CA HIS A 107 17.61 15.49 -24.68
C HIS A 107 17.29 14.01 -24.96
N SER A 108 16.28 13.73 -25.78
CA SER A 108 15.98 12.37 -26.23
C SER A 108 15.24 12.33 -27.57
N CYS A 109 15.72 11.47 -28.47
CA CYS A 109 15.12 11.14 -29.77
C CYS A 109 14.50 9.75 -29.79
N GLU A 110 14.35 9.11 -28.62
CA GLU A 110 13.65 7.83 -28.52
C GLU A 110 12.16 7.98 -28.88
N LYS A 111 11.67 7.08 -29.74
CA LYS A 111 10.24 7.00 -30.07
C LYS A 111 9.40 6.61 -28.86
N SER A 112 9.98 5.80 -27.96
CA SER A 112 9.36 5.35 -26.72
C SER A 112 10.26 5.68 -25.53
N PRO A 113 10.30 6.94 -25.06
CA PRO A 113 11.17 7.34 -23.97
C PRO A 113 10.72 6.75 -22.63
N VAL A 114 11.67 6.55 -21.71
CA VAL A 114 11.41 6.23 -20.30
C VAL A 114 12.03 7.32 -19.45
N ILE A 115 11.20 7.94 -18.62
CA ILE A 115 11.51 9.10 -17.78
C ILE A 115 11.63 8.68 -16.32
N ALA A 116 12.61 9.24 -15.62
CA ALA A 116 12.77 9.12 -14.18
C ALA A 116 12.89 10.51 -13.53
N ASP A 117 12.43 10.61 -12.29
CA ASP A 117 12.48 11.83 -11.49
C ASP A 117 13.92 12.21 -11.10
N LEU A 118 14.17 13.50 -10.92
CA LEU A 118 15.43 13.95 -10.33
C LEU A 118 15.47 13.71 -8.82
N MET A 119 16.68 13.56 -8.28
CA MET A 119 16.90 13.45 -6.85
C MET A 119 16.69 14.82 -6.15
N PRO A 120 16.37 14.84 -4.84
CA PRO A 120 16.08 16.09 -4.11
C PRO A 120 17.22 17.12 -4.08
N ASP A 121 18.46 16.67 -4.29
CA ASP A 121 19.71 17.45 -4.32
C ASP A 121 19.99 18.10 -5.68
N ALA A 122 19.10 17.96 -6.66
CA ALA A 122 19.22 18.62 -7.95
C ALA A 122 19.34 20.16 -7.84
N LEU A 123 20.12 20.75 -8.74
CA LEU A 123 20.37 22.20 -8.82
C LEU A 123 19.06 22.98 -8.99
N SER A 124 18.97 24.15 -8.35
CA SER A 124 17.75 24.98 -8.30
C SER A 124 17.21 25.39 -9.68
N GLU A 125 18.09 25.57 -10.67
CA GLU A 125 17.70 25.93 -12.05
C GLU A 125 16.86 24.83 -12.73
N ASN A 126 17.01 23.58 -12.32
CA ASN A 126 16.31 22.43 -12.90
C ASN A 126 15.13 21.95 -12.05
N LYS A 127 14.67 22.77 -11.09
CA LYS A 127 13.68 22.39 -10.07
C LYS A 127 12.35 23.12 -10.26
N PRO A 128 11.49 22.71 -11.22
CA PRO A 128 10.14 23.25 -11.34
C PRO A 128 9.31 22.92 -10.08
N ASP A 129 8.22 23.68 -9.89
CA ASP A 129 7.33 23.52 -8.74
C ASP A 129 6.78 22.09 -8.65
N GLY A 130 6.92 21.44 -7.49
CA GLY A 130 6.41 20.09 -7.25
C GLY A 130 7.24 18.96 -7.86
N CYS A 131 8.53 19.18 -8.14
CA CYS A 131 9.43 18.13 -8.60
C CYS A 131 10.42 17.63 -7.53
N CYS A 132 11.11 16.59 -7.97
CA CYS A 132 12.42 16.16 -7.54
C CYS A 132 12.40 15.46 -6.19
N HIS A 133 11.60 14.39 -6.12
CA HIS A 133 11.45 13.55 -4.96
C HIS A 133 12.18 12.21 -5.11
N GLY A 134 13.07 12.09 -6.10
CA GLY A 134 13.75 10.83 -6.40
C GLY A 134 12.78 9.72 -6.83
N GLY A 135 11.61 10.10 -7.35
CA GLY A 135 10.58 9.17 -7.80
C GLY A 135 9.67 8.68 -6.67
N LEU A 136 9.80 9.23 -5.47
CA LEU A 136 8.93 8.89 -4.34
C LEU A 136 7.59 9.63 -4.45
N LEU A 137 6.48 8.94 -4.15
CA LEU A 137 5.15 9.54 -4.04
C LEU A 137 4.52 9.06 -2.75
N ALA A 138 4.22 9.99 -1.83
CA ALA A 138 3.54 9.65 -0.59
C ALA A 138 2.12 9.14 -0.85
N ALA A 139 1.59 8.37 0.09
CA ALA A 139 0.17 8.02 0.10
C ALA A 139 -0.68 9.26 0.43
N TRP A 140 -1.83 9.40 -0.22
CA TRP A 140 -2.66 10.60 -0.14
C TRP A 140 -3.13 10.89 1.29
N ALA A 141 -3.56 9.88 2.05
CA ALA A 141 -4.05 10.11 3.42
C ALA A 141 -2.94 10.50 4.42
N ILE A 142 -1.68 10.21 4.09
CA ILE A 142 -0.52 10.52 4.94
C ILE A 142 0.00 11.91 4.64
N ASN A 143 0.27 12.20 3.36
CA ASN A 143 0.83 13.47 2.94
C ASN A 143 0.38 13.87 1.52
N PRO A 144 -0.76 14.58 1.39
CA PRO A 144 -1.27 15.03 0.10
C PRO A 144 -0.28 15.93 -0.66
N SER A 145 0.51 16.75 0.03
CA SER A 145 1.44 17.67 -0.66
C SER A 145 2.68 16.99 -1.25
N LYS A 146 3.04 15.79 -0.74
CA LYS A 146 4.11 14.94 -1.29
C LYS A 146 3.56 13.75 -2.09
N SER A 147 2.26 13.73 -2.38
CA SER A 147 1.60 12.65 -3.13
C SER A 147 1.67 12.84 -4.65
N PHE A 148 2.41 13.84 -5.13
CA PHE A 148 2.56 14.11 -6.54
C PHE A 148 3.99 14.50 -6.90
N SER A 149 4.34 14.31 -8.16
CA SER A 149 5.57 14.83 -8.75
C SER A 149 5.24 15.39 -10.13
N SER A 150 5.91 16.46 -10.53
CA SER A 150 5.74 17.04 -11.85
C SER A 150 7.04 17.51 -12.46
N PHE A 151 7.11 17.44 -13.78
CA PHE A 151 8.26 17.87 -14.57
C PHE A 151 7.80 18.58 -15.84
N GLU A 152 8.68 19.38 -16.41
CA GLU A 152 8.41 20.10 -17.65
C GLU A 152 9.29 19.55 -18.76
N MET A 153 8.73 19.48 -19.97
CA MET A 153 9.46 19.06 -21.16
C MET A 153 9.10 19.95 -22.34
N THR A 154 10.11 20.24 -23.15
CA THR A 154 9.96 20.91 -24.44
C THR A 154 9.98 19.87 -25.54
N ILE A 155 8.89 19.75 -26.27
CA ILE A 155 8.72 18.82 -27.38
C ILE A 155 8.97 19.59 -28.67
N GLY A 156 9.71 18.99 -29.58
CA GLY A 156 9.99 19.52 -30.91
C GLY A 156 9.73 18.53 -32.03
N ASN A 157 10.23 18.88 -33.22
CA ASN A 157 10.13 18.07 -34.43
C ASN A 157 8.67 17.82 -34.89
N LEU A 158 7.80 18.78 -34.61
CA LEU A 158 6.43 18.79 -35.11
C LEU A 158 6.39 19.43 -36.49
N VAL A 159 5.71 18.77 -37.44
CA VAL A 159 5.33 19.39 -38.71
C VAL A 159 4.33 20.51 -38.41
N THR A 160 4.36 21.60 -39.18
CA THR A 160 3.53 22.82 -39.08
C THR A 160 2.00 22.63 -39.00
N ASN A 161 1.49 21.40 -38.94
CA ASN A 161 0.07 21.10 -38.74
C ASN A 161 -0.32 21.07 -37.24
N PRO A 162 -1.38 21.78 -36.82
CA PRO A 162 -1.70 22.02 -35.41
C PRO A 162 -2.33 20.83 -34.67
N ASN A 163 -2.62 19.71 -35.34
CA ASN A 163 -3.21 18.53 -34.70
C ASN A 163 -2.13 17.67 -34.04
N VAL A 164 -1.71 18.11 -32.86
CA VAL A 164 -0.90 17.30 -31.94
C VAL A 164 -1.75 16.15 -31.41
N GLN A 165 -1.19 14.95 -31.41
CA GLN A 165 -1.84 13.74 -30.90
C GLN A 165 -1.25 13.40 -29.54
N ALA A 166 -2.10 12.90 -28.65
CA ALA A 166 -1.65 12.40 -27.36
C ALA A 166 -0.66 11.24 -27.55
N PRO A 167 0.31 11.07 -26.63
CA PRO A 167 1.11 9.86 -26.59
C PRO A 167 0.24 8.60 -26.44
N ILE A 168 0.78 7.46 -26.85
CA ILE A 168 0.12 6.16 -26.75
C ILE A 168 0.96 5.21 -25.90
N ASN A 169 0.34 4.13 -25.42
CA ASN A 169 1.00 3.08 -24.63
C ASN A 169 1.74 3.62 -23.40
N LEU A 170 1.00 4.29 -22.51
CA LEU A 170 1.56 4.74 -21.23
C LEU A 170 1.90 3.53 -20.36
N THR A 171 3.10 3.52 -19.82
CA THR A 171 3.59 2.51 -18.87
C THR A 171 4.06 3.21 -17.62
N LEU A 172 3.55 2.81 -16.45
CA LEU A 172 4.03 3.26 -15.16
C LEU A 172 4.71 2.08 -14.46
N MET A 173 6.00 2.23 -14.18
CA MET A 173 6.72 1.34 -13.30
C MET A 173 6.98 2.08 -12.00
N ALA A 174 6.28 1.73 -10.93
CA ALA A 174 6.69 2.01 -9.56
C ALA A 174 7.22 0.69 -8.98
N PRO A 175 8.07 0.66 -7.93
CA PRO A 175 8.86 -0.51 -7.57
C PRO A 175 8.13 -1.85 -7.74
N GLY A 176 8.58 -2.65 -8.71
CA GLY A 176 7.93 -3.89 -9.15
C GLY A 176 7.00 -3.74 -10.38
N PRO A 177 6.48 -4.85 -10.91
CA PRO A 177 5.31 -4.81 -11.78
C PRO A 177 4.05 -4.52 -10.94
N GLY A 178 2.95 -4.09 -11.55
CA GLY A 178 1.67 -4.00 -10.83
C GLY A 178 0.73 -2.90 -11.30
N TYR A 179 1.27 -1.82 -11.87
CA TYR A 179 0.46 -0.74 -12.41
C TYR A 179 0.09 -1.00 -13.88
N THR A 180 -1.19 -0.87 -14.18
CA THR A 180 -1.74 -0.88 -15.54
C THR A 180 -2.44 0.44 -15.80
N CYS A 181 -2.05 1.12 -16.87
CA CYS A 181 -2.59 2.43 -17.25
C CYS A 181 -3.59 2.30 -18.39
N ASP A 182 -4.67 3.07 -18.29
CA ASP A 182 -5.66 3.22 -19.33
C ASP A 182 -5.10 4.03 -20.51
N LEU A 183 -5.85 4.06 -21.61
CA LEU A 183 -5.52 4.92 -22.76
C LEU A 183 -5.43 6.39 -22.33
N ILE A 184 -4.53 7.13 -22.97
CA ILE A 184 -4.42 8.57 -22.76
C ILE A 184 -5.56 9.24 -23.52
N GLU A 185 -6.46 9.88 -22.79
CA GLU A 185 -7.64 10.55 -23.32
C GLU A 185 -7.48 12.08 -23.32
N ASP A 186 -8.13 12.73 -24.28
CA ASP A 186 -8.20 14.19 -24.36
C ASP A 186 -9.35 14.69 -23.49
N THR A 187 -9.03 15.56 -22.54
CA THR A 187 -9.98 16.03 -21.52
C THR A 187 -10.14 17.55 -21.56
N ASP A 188 -11.08 18.05 -20.77
CA ASP A 188 -11.17 19.49 -20.54
C ASP A 188 -9.83 20.05 -20.04
N PRO A 189 -9.36 21.21 -20.55
CA PRO A 189 -8.05 21.71 -20.18
C PRO A 189 -7.95 22.07 -18.69
N SER A 190 -6.86 21.63 -18.05
CA SER A 190 -6.53 21.90 -16.66
C SER A 190 -6.50 23.39 -16.35
N VAL A 191 -7.02 23.77 -15.19
CA VAL A 191 -7.01 25.16 -14.69
C VAL A 191 -6.21 25.22 -13.39
N TYR A 192 -5.22 26.11 -13.37
CA TYR A 192 -4.35 26.36 -12.23
C TYR A 192 -4.60 27.73 -11.66
N SER A 193 -4.44 27.85 -10.35
CA SER A 193 -4.41 29.14 -9.67
C SER A 193 -3.03 29.77 -9.79
N ASP A 194 -2.99 31.04 -10.19
CA ASP A 194 -1.81 31.89 -10.34
C ASP A 194 -1.98 33.16 -9.49
N ILE A 195 -0.87 33.82 -9.13
CA ILE A 195 -0.81 35.06 -8.33
C ILE A 195 -1.70 34.96 -7.06
N GLY A 196 -1.37 34.01 -6.18
CA GLY A 196 -2.06 33.84 -4.89
C GLY A 196 -3.55 33.49 -5.01
N GLY A 197 -3.94 32.82 -6.09
CA GLY A 197 -5.34 32.40 -6.34
C GLY A 197 -6.22 33.47 -6.98
N LYS A 198 -5.67 34.63 -7.34
CA LYS A 198 -6.43 35.73 -7.96
C LYS A 198 -6.48 35.66 -9.48
N ARG A 199 -5.57 34.91 -10.10
CA ARG A 199 -5.54 34.65 -11.54
C ARG A 199 -5.73 33.15 -11.76
N GLN A 200 -6.36 32.80 -12.86
CA GLN A 200 -6.41 31.42 -13.33
C GLN A 200 -5.62 31.32 -14.62
N LEU A 201 -4.74 30.33 -14.70
CA LEU A 201 -4.07 29.90 -15.92
C LEU A 201 -4.76 28.63 -16.40
N GLN A 202 -4.94 28.51 -17.71
CA GLN A 202 -5.53 27.33 -18.32
C GLN A 202 -4.51 26.74 -19.29
N ALA A 203 -4.33 25.42 -19.23
CA ALA A 203 -3.58 24.70 -20.24
C ALA A 203 -4.25 24.87 -21.61
N TYR A 204 -3.48 24.89 -22.69
CA TYR A 204 -4.05 24.92 -24.04
C TYR A 204 -4.75 23.61 -24.39
N ARG A 205 -4.25 22.50 -23.83
CA ARG A 205 -4.80 21.15 -23.99
C ARG A 205 -4.31 20.27 -22.86
N THR A 206 -5.15 19.33 -22.43
CA THR A 206 -4.81 18.39 -21.37
C THR A 206 -5.13 16.98 -21.84
N TRP A 207 -4.16 16.09 -21.66
CA TRP A 207 -4.37 14.66 -21.80
C TRP A 207 -4.18 13.96 -20.48
N LYS A 208 -5.02 12.96 -20.21
CA LYS A 208 -5.04 12.27 -18.93
C LYS A 208 -5.10 10.76 -19.13
N SER A 209 -4.38 10.03 -18.30
CA SER A 209 -4.51 8.58 -18.16
C SER A 209 -4.52 8.23 -16.68
N THR A 210 -5.27 7.18 -16.35
CA THR A 210 -5.38 6.65 -15.00
C THR A 210 -4.73 5.29 -14.95
N CYS A 211 -3.86 5.09 -13.96
CA CYS A 211 -3.15 3.86 -13.69
C CYS A 211 -3.67 3.25 -12.39
N THR A 212 -4.05 1.98 -12.46
CA THR A 212 -4.53 1.20 -11.32
C THR A 212 -3.54 0.09 -10.97
N TYR A 213 -3.44 -0.21 -9.69
CA TYR A 213 -2.57 -1.23 -9.15
C TYR A 213 -3.31 -2.56 -9.00
N SER A 214 -2.68 -3.64 -9.46
CA SER A 214 -3.15 -5.01 -9.25
C SER A 214 -2.12 -5.79 -8.43
N SER A 215 -2.50 -6.18 -7.22
CA SER A 215 -1.67 -7.02 -6.34
C SER A 215 -1.37 -8.38 -6.96
N PHE A 216 -2.31 -8.94 -7.72
CA PHE A 216 -2.13 -10.21 -8.43
C PHE A 216 -1.02 -10.16 -9.49
N VAL A 217 -0.90 -9.02 -10.19
CA VAL A 217 0.18 -8.81 -11.19
C VAL A 217 1.50 -8.50 -10.50
N ALA A 218 1.44 -7.77 -9.39
CA ALA A 218 2.62 -7.30 -8.69
C ALA A 218 3.35 -8.39 -7.90
N ASN A 219 2.60 -9.23 -7.18
CA ASN A 219 3.14 -10.16 -6.20
C ASN A 219 2.57 -11.56 -6.42
N GLN A 220 3.44 -12.52 -6.72
CA GLN A 220 3.07 -13.94 -6.81
C GLN A 220 2.91 -14.58 -5.42
N ALA A 221 3.53 -13.99 -4.40
CA ALA A 221 3.43 -14.38 -3.00
C ALA A 221 3.27 -13.13 -2.12
N PRO A 222 2.59 -13.23 -0.95
CA PRO A 222 2.54 -12.16 0.03
C PRO A 222 3.94 -11.68 0.43
N ILE A 223 4.08 -10.42 0.84
CA ILE A 223 5.34 -9.86 1.35
C ILE A 223 5.39 -9.75 2.88
N CYS A 224 4.25 -10.02 3.54
CA CYS A 224 4.12 -9.92 4.98
C CYS A 224 3.17 -10.97 5.55
N CYS A 225 3.37 -11.29 6.82
CA CYS A 225 2.50 -12.19 7.57
C CYS A 225 2.16 -11.63 8.95
N VAL A 226 1.06 -12.13 9.52
CA VAL A 226 0.56 -11.70 10.82
C VAL A 226 0.74 -12.79 11.87
N SER A 227 1.15 -12.38 13.06
CA SER A 227 1.17 -13.22 14.26
C SER A 227 0.36 -12.56 15.38
N LEU A 228 -0.35 -13.36 16.15
CA LEU A 228 -1.32 -12.91 17.14
C LEU A 228 -1.00 -13.48 18.51
N SER A 229 -1.15 -12.69 19.55
CA SER A 229 -1.01 -13.16 20.93
C SER A 229 -1.90 -12.37 21.89
N THR A 230 -2.20 -12.96 23.04
CA THR A 230 -3.01 -12.31 24.08
C THR A 230 -2.44 -12.64 25.45
N PHE A 231 -2.63 -11.75 26.43
CA PHE A 231 -2.23 -12.05 27.80
C PHE A 231 -2.99 -13.22 28.45
N TYR A 232 -4.12 -13.63 27.83
CA TYR A 232 -4.93 -14.75 28.30
C TYR A 232 -4.41 -16.11 27.82
N ASN A 233 -3.57 -16.13 26.80
CA ASN A 233 -3.09 -17.37 26.19
C ASN A 233 -1.55 -17.35 26.11
N PRO A 234 -0.86 -18.31 26.75
CA PRO A 234 0.60 -18.37 26.71
C PRO A 234 1.14 -18.79 25.33
N LYS A 235 0.32 -19.38 24.46
CA LYS A 235 0.70 -19.70 23.07
C LYS A 235 0.49 -18.50 22.16
N ILE A 236 1.51 -18.21 21.37
CA ILE A 236 1.46 -17.26 20.26
C ILE A 236 0.95 -18.00 19.02
N THR A 237 -0.04 -17.44 18.35
CA THR A 237 -0.41 -17.86 17.00
C THR A 237 0.60 -17.25 16.05
N SER A 238 1.59 -18.03 15.66
CA SER A 238 2.64 -17.61 14.72
C SER A 238 2.09 -17.36 13.32
N CYS A 239 2.89 -16.70 12.48
CA CYS A 239 2.61 -16.64 11.05
C CYS A 239 2.46 -18.04 10.46
N PRO A 240 1.54 -18.23 9.49
CA PRO A 240 1.45 -19.50 8.77
C PRO A 240 2.77 -19.86 8.10
N THR A 241 3.10 -21.16 8.13
CA THR A 241 4.31 -21.68 7.49
C THR A 241 4.27 -21.42 6.00
N CYS A 242 5.40 -21.00 5.43
CA CYS A 242 5.56 -20.71 4.00
C CYS A 242 4.62 -19.62 3.45
N SER A 243 4.19 -18.68 4.28
CA SER A 243 3.31 -17.57 3.86
C SER A 243 3.84 -16.78 2.67
N CYS A 244 5.16 -16.53 2.60
CA CYS A 244 5.78 -15.75 1.53
C CYS A 244 6.58 -16.61 0.53
N GLY A 245 6.21 -17.89 0.42
CA GLY A 245 6.83 -18.84 -0.49
C GLY A 245 8.03 -19.57 0.11
N CYS A 246 7.89 -20.88 0.30
CA CYS A 246 9.04 -21.76 0.53
C CYS A 246 9.46 -22.38 -0.80
N ARG A 247 10.77 -22.40 -1.08
CA ARG A 247 11.32 -23.20 -2.18
C ARG A 247 11.69 -24.59 -1.66
N GLU A 248 11.58 -25.60 -2.52
CA GLU A 248 12.15 -26.91 -2.23
C GLU A 248 13.67 -26.76 -2.07
N ALA A 249 14.27 -27.54 -1.17
CA ALA A 249 15.66 -27.41 -0.77
C ALA A 249 16.63 -27.87 -1.87
N ASP A 250 16.76 -27.08 -2.93
CA ASP A 250 17.83 -27.23 -3.92
C ASP A 250 19.12 -26.62 -3.37
N LYS A 251 20.21 -27.39 -3.38
CA LYS A 251 21.46 -27.11 -2.63
C LYS A 251 22.23 -25.86 -3.08
N ASN A 252 21.82 -25.20 -4.16
CA ASN A 252 22.57 -24.12 -4.81
C ASN A 252 21.89 -22.74 -4.78
N THR A 253 20.73 -22.58 -4.15
CA THR A 253 20.08 -21.26 -4.02
C THR A 253 19.76 -20.96 -2.56
N VAL A 254 20.56 -20.09 -1.94
CA VAL A 254 20.30 -19.61 -0.58
C VAL A 254 19.23 -18.52 -0.67
N SER A 255 17.98 -18.87 -0.35
CA SER A 255 16.85 -17.92 -0.32
C SER A 255 16.72 -17.16 1.01
N CYS A 256 17.49 -17.57 2.03
CA CYS A 256 17.52 -16.93 3.33
C CYS A 256 18.85 -17.25 4.02
N ILE A 257 19.31 -16.35 4.89
CA ILE A 257 20.54 -16.55 5.67
C ILE A 257 20.16 -17.19 7.01
N ARG A 258 20.89 -18.25 7.39
CA ARG A 258 20.83 -18.87 8.72
C ARG A 258 21.93 -18.27 9.59
N GLU A 259 21.65 -18.08 10.88
CA GLU A 259 22.63 -17.64 11.87
C GLU A 259 23.92 -18.48 11.78
N GLY A 260 25.07 -17.80 11.59
CA GLY A 260 26.41 -18.42 11.56
C GLY A 260 26.93 -18.90 10.21
N TYR A 261 26.30 -18.55 9.08
CA TYR A 261 26.80 -18.87 7.73
C TYR A 261 26.97 -17.60 6.88
N SER A 262 28.08 -17.50 6.14
CA SER A 262 28.43 -16.34 5.31
C SER A 262 27.58 -16.21 4.04
N GLU A 263 27.39 -14.97 3.61
CA GLU A 263 26.77 -14.56 2.34
C GLU A 263 27.34 -15.34 1.13
N PRO A 264 26.51 -15.85 0.21
CA PRO A 264 26.97 -16.28 -1.10
C PRO A 264 27.08 -15.07 -2.04
N GLU A 265 28.23 -14.91 -2.69
CA GLU A 265 28.38 -14.05 -3.87
C GLU A 265 27.47 -14.59 -5.00
N SER A 266 26.30 -13.97 -5.23
CA SER A 266 25.49 -14.26 -6.42
C SER A 266 25.18 -13.00 -7.21
N ASP A 267 25.76 -12.93 -8.40
CA ASP A 267 25.80 -11.82 -9.36
C ASP A 267 24.51 -11.73 -10.22
N SER A 268 23.34 -11.98 -9.62
CA SER A 268 22.06 -11.95 -10.34
C SER A 268 21.18 -10.79 -9.89
N PHE A 269 20.98 -9.82 -10.79
CA PHE A 269 20.09 -8.67 -10.70
C PHE A 269 18.58 -9.03 -10.66
N ASP A 270 18.21 -10.17 -10.06
CA ASP A 270 16.83 -10.45 -9.70
C ASP A 270 16.64 -10.08 -8.23
N ASN A 271 15.72 -9.15 -8.01
CA ASN A 271 15.36 -8.46 -6.76
C ASN A 271 14.80 -9.42 -5.69
N ASN A 272 15.54 -10.47 -5.35
CA ASN A 272 15.17 -11.44 -4.33
C ASN A 272 15.57 -10.87 -2.96
N ASP A 273 14.55 -10.43 -2.20
CA ASP A 273 14.71 -10.03 -0.81
C ASP A 273 15.46 -11.14 -0.02
N ILE A 274 16.72 -10.90 0.36
CA ILE A 274 17.46 -11.82 1.22
C ILE A 274 16.93 -11.66 2.65
N VAL A 275 16.27 -12.69 3.17
CA VAL A 275 15.63 -12.65 4.48
C VAL A 275 16.28 -13.59 5.49
N GLN A 276 16.07 -13.35 6.78
CA GLN A 276 16.42 -14.32 7.83
C GLN A 276 15.54 -15.57 7.70
N CYS A 277 16.17 -16.75 7.79
CA CYS A 277 15.44 -18.01 7.68
C CYS A 277 14.44 -18.16 8.84
N THR A 278 13.16 -18.22 8.49
CA THR A 278 12.03 -18.43 9.40
C THR A 278 11.06 -19.42 8.77
N ASP A 279 10.15 -20.01 9.55
CA ASP A 279 9.15 -20.94 9.01
C ASP A 279 8.18 -20.26 8.02
N HIS A 280 8.01 -18.94 8.09
CA HIS A 280 7.09 -18.18 7.23
C HIS A 280 7.75 -17.56 5.99
N MET A 281 9.08 -17.39 6.00
CA MET A 281 9.88 -16.81 4.90
C MET A 281 9.51 -15.38 4.47
N CYS A 282 8.63 -14.70 5.20
CA CYS A 282 8.23 -13.32 4.91
C CYS A 282 9.28 -12.27 5.29
N PRO A 283 9.55 -11.28 4.41
CA PRO A 283 10.36 -10.11 4.73
C PRO A 283 9.83 -9.31 5.92
N VAL A 284 8.50 -9.19 6.06
CA VAL A 284 7.89 -8.41 7.14
C VAL A 284 6.95 -9.26 7.98
N ARG A 285 7.02 -9.10 9.30
CA ARG A 285 6.07 -9.67 10.25
C ARG A 285 5.37 -8.58 11.03
N ILE A 286 4.04 -8.66 11.09
CA ILE A 286 3.23 -7.81 11.95
C ILE A 286 2.75 -8.64 13.14
N HIS A 287 3.07 -8.19 14.34
CA HIS A 287 2.66 -8.82 15.58
C HIS A 287 1.61 -7.97 16.30
N TRP A 288 0.42 -8.54 16.50
CA TRP A 288 -0.65 -7.95 17.27
C TRP A 288 -0.76 -8.65 18.63
N HIS A 289 -0.34 -7.95 19.68
CA HIS A 289 -0.38 -8.47 21.04
C HIS A 289 -1.39 -7.73 21.90
N ILE A 290 -2.36 -8.45 22.43
CA ILE A 290 -3.28 -7.91 23.42
C ILE A 290 -2.64 -7.95 24.80
N MET A 291 -2.20 -6.78 25.30
CA MET A 291 -1.46 -6.66 26.56
C MET A 291 -2.38 -6.77 27.77
N THR A 292 -3.46 -6.00 27.79
CA THR A 292 -4.30 -5.86 28.97
C THR A 292 -5.70 -5.41 28.56
N ASN A 293 -6.69 -5.87 29.32
CA ASN A 293 -8.09 -5.56 29.12
C ASN A 293 -8.60 -4.74 30.31
N TYR A 294 -8.70 -3.41 30.15
CA TYR A 294 -9.27 -2.52 31.17
C TYR A 294 -10.79 -2.42 31.03
N VAL A 295 -11.47 -1.82 32.02
CA VAL A 295 -12.92 -1.64 31.97
C VAL A 295 -13.34 -0.84 30.74
N THR A 296 -12.65 0.26 30.45
CA THR A 296 -13.04 1.22 29.39
C THR A 296 -12.38 0.98 28.03
N HIS A 297 -11.25 0.28 27.99
CA HIS A 297 -10.45 0.12 26.77
C HIS A 297 -9.59 -1.14 26.82
N TRP A 298 -9.15 -1.59 25.65
CA TRP A 298 -8.07 -2.56 25.51
C TRP A 298 -6.77 -1.86 25.23
N LYS A 299 -5.69 -2.42 25.77
CA LYS A 299 -4.33 -2.01 25.45
C LYS A 299 -3.70 -3.08 24.57
N VAL A 300 -3.36 -2.68 23.35
CA VAL A 300 -2.73 -3.53 22.34
C VAL A 300 -1.33 -3.01 22.08
N LYS A 301 -0.37 -3.93 21.88
CA LYS A 301 0.95 -3.61 21.34
C LYS A 301 1.00 -4.11 19.91
N LEU A 302 1.20 -3.19 18.97
CA LEU A 302 1.49 -3.46 17.58
C LEU A 302 3.02 -3.42 17.41
N THR A 303 3.60 -4.46 16.80
CA THR A 303 5.04 -4.51 16.47
C THR A 303 5.20 -4.92 15.02
N ILE A 304 5.98 -4.16 14.26
CA ILE A 304 6.31 -4.45 12.87
C ILE A 304 7.80 -4.81 12.86
N SER A 305 8.13 -5.96 12.29
CA SER A 305 9.49 -6.51 12.25
C SER A 305 9.92 -6.74 10.82
N ASN A 306 11.13 -6.32 10.47
CA ASN A 306 11.75 -6.47 9.16
C ASN A 306 12.88 -7.49 9.24
N TYR A 307 12.70 -8.60 8.53
CA TYR A 307 13.60 -9.74 8.43
C TYR A 307 14.49 -9.68 7.19
N ASN A 308 14.36 -8.65 6.35
CA ASN A 308 15.17 -8.45 5.15
C ASN A 308 16.53 -7.85 5.52
N TYR A 309 17.63 -8.41 5.02
CA TYR A 309 19.00 -7.97 5.31
C TYR A 309 19.47 -6.78 4.46
N GLU A 310 18.88 -6.57 3.28
CA GLU A 310 19.37 -5.61 2.30
C GLU A 310 18.42 -4.43 2.09
N ARG A 311 17.24 -4.46 2.72
CA ARG A 311 16.16 -3.50 2.46
C ARG A 311 15.65 -2.82 3.73
N ASN A 312 15.72 -1.50 3.71
CA ASN A 312 14.96 -0.62 4.59
C ASN A 312 13.58 -0.32 4.00
N TYR A 313 12.58 -0.18 4.86
CA TYR A 313 11.28 0.38 4.49
C TYR A 313 11.15 1.81 5.05
N SER A 314 11.41 2.80 4.22
CA SER A 314 11.22 4.22 4.56
C SER A 314 9.75 4.62 4.36
N ASN A 315 9.23 5.55 5.15
CA ASN A 315 7.82 5.97 5.13
C ASN A 315 6.82 4.80 5.23
N TRP A 316 7.19 3.77 5.98
CA TRP A 316 6.36 2.59 6.14
C TRP A 316 5.00 2.98 6.75
N ASN A 317 3.98 2.22 6.37
CA ASN A 317 2.66 2.34 6.95
C ASN A 317 1.96 0.99 7.08
N VAL A 318 1.01 0.92 8.00
CA VAL A 318 0.19 -0.26 8.26
C VAL A 318 -1.27 0.15 8.32
N VAL A 319 -2.10 -0.54 7.55
CA VAL A 319 -3.56 -0.42 7.61
C VAL A 319 -4.11 -1.60 8.40
N ILE A 320 -5.03 -1.35 9.31
CA ILE A 320 -5.65 -2.38 10.13
C ILE A 320 -7.16 -2.23 10.06
N GLN A 321 -7.84 -3.30 9.64
CA GLN A 321 -9.29 -3.41 9.74
C GLN A 321 -9.64 -4.11 11.05
N HIS A 322 -10.35 -3.41 11.94
CA HIS A 322 -10.71 -3.95 13.25
C HIS A 322 -11.98 -3.27 13.80
N PRO A 323 -12.95 -4.02 14.35
CA PRO A 323 -14.23 -3.47 14.82
C PRO A 323 -14.08 -2.44 15.95
N GLY A 324 -13.07 -2.61 16.80
CA GLY A 324 -12.70 -1.68 17.88
C GLY A 324 -12.20 -0.29 17.44
N PHE A 325 -12.06 -0.01 16.13
CA PHE A 325 -11.78 1.35 15.64
C PHE A 325 -13.04 2.22 15.48
N SER A 326 -14.23 1.69 15.75
CA SER A 326 -15.50 2.45 15.78
C SER A 326 -15.55 3.54 16.88
N GLN A 327 -14.66 3.46 17.86
CA GLN A 327 -14.55 4.41 18.95
C GLN A 327 -13.23 5.17 18.87
N SER A 328 -13.09 6.22 19.69
CA SER A 328 -11.83 6.98 19.80
C SER A 328 -10.65 6.06 20.07
N THR A 329 -9.63 6.12 19.22
CA THR A 329 -8.39 5.35 19.37
C THR A 329 -7.20 6.27 19.52
N THR A 330 -6.18 5.78 20.22
CA THR A 330 -4.95 6.55 20.47
C THR A 330 -3.76 5.64 20.30
N ALA A 331 -2.87 5.99 19.38
CA ALA A 331 -1.54 5.41 19.24
C ALA A 331 -0.51 6.36 19.87
N TYR A 332 0.48 5.81 20.57
CA TYR A 332 1.45 6.62 21.31
C TYR A 332 2.72 6.97 20.51
N SER A 333 3.24 6.02 19.74
CA SER A 333 4.55 6.15 19.08
C SER A 333 4.46 6.19 17.56
N PHE A 334 3.25 6.12 17.00
CA PHE A 334 2.94 6.21 15.57
C PHE A 334 1.92 7.32 15.34
N ASN A 335 1.97 7.92 14.16
CA ASN A 335 0.84 8.72 13.68
C ASN A 335 -0.31 7.78 13.28
N SER A 336 -1.54 8.28 13.34
CA SER A 336 -2.71 7.50 12.98
C SER A 336 -3.84 8.35 12.42
N THR A 337 -4.59 7.81 11.47
CA THR A 337 -5.84 8.38 10.99
C THR A 337 -6.85 7.28 10.69
N MET A 338 -8.13 7.63 10.67
CA MET A 338 -9.21 6.75 10.25
C MET A 338 -9.42 6.90 8.74
N LEU A 339 -9.60 5.77 8.05
CA LEU A 339 -9.95 5.74 6.63
C LEU A 339 -11.43 5.43 6.45
N PRO A 340 -12.08 5.97 5.41
CA PRO A 340 -13.47 5.61 5.10
C PRO A 340 -13.57 4.12 4.76
N SER A 341 -14.48 3.42 5.43
CA SER A 341 -14.78 1.99 5.20
C SER A 341 -15.79 1.84 4.06
N PHE A 342 -15.32 1.54 2.84
CA PHE A 342 -16.21 1.32 1.69
C PHE A 342 -16.79 -0.10 1.72
N GLY A 343 -18.07 -0.22 2.07
CA GLY A 343 -18.79 -1.51 1.99
C GLY A 343 -18.44 -2.53 3.09
N PHE A 344 -17.67 -2.13 4.11
CA PHE A 344 -17.35 -2.96 5.28
C PHE A 344 -18.06 -2.46 6.53
N SER A 345 -18.41 -3.38 7.45
CA SER A 345 -18.92 -3.03 8.77
C SER A 345 -17.84 -2.61 9.75
N ASP A 346 -16.61 -3.10 9.54
CA ASP A 346 -15.48 -2.87 10.42
C ASP A 346 -14.69 -1.66 9.96
N GLU A 347 -14.37 -0.79 10.91
CA GLU A 347 -13.60 0.42 10.64
C GLU A 347 -12.12 0.13 10.37
N VAL A 348 -11.51 1.06 9.64
CA VAL A 348 -10.16 0.94 9.11
C VAL A 348 -9.29 2.07 9.65
N ALA A 349 -8.20 1.71 10.31
CA ALA A 349 -7.21 2.68 10.80
C ALA A 349 -5.90 2.53 10.05
N LEU A 350 -5.31 3.66 9.66
CA LEU A 350 -3.99 3.77 9.05
C LEU A 350 -3.00 4.29 10.08
N PHE A 351 -1.85 3.62 10.20
CA PHE A 351 -0.75 3.98 11.08
C PHE A 351 0.54 4.16 10.28
N TRP A 352 1.37 5.14 10.64
CA TRP A 352 2.67 5.36 10.00
C TRP A 352 3.69 5.95 10.98
N GLY A 353 4.96 5.91 10.61
CA GLY A 353 6.05 6.47 11.39
C GLY A 353 5.96 7.98 11.58
N ILE A 354 6.67 8.48 12.58
CA ILE A 354 6.88 9.89 12.86
C ILE A 354 8.23 10.28 12.22
N GLU A 355 8.20 11.34 11.41
CA GLU A 355 9.37 11.86 10.69
C GLU A 355 10.55 12.09 11.65
N TYR A 356 11.75 11.64 11.27
CA TYR A 356 12.98 11.70 12.07
C TYR A 356 12.98 10.91 13.39
N TYR A 357 12.00 10.03 13.62
CA TYR A 357 11.94 9.20 14.82
C TYR A 357 11.87 7.71 14.50
N ASN A 358 10.85 7.30 13.75
CA ASN A 358 10.63 5.91 13.38
C ASN A 358 9.94 5.79 12.02
N ASP A 359 10.14 6.76 11.14
CA ASP A 359 9.74 6.76 9.74
C ASP A 359 10.55 5.78 8.87
N GLU A 360 11.64 5.23 9.40
CA GLU A 360 12.39 4.14 8.77
C GLU A 360 12.31 2.85 9.59
N LEU A 361 11.90 1.77 8.94
CA LEU A 361 11.99 0.41 9.45
C LEU A 361 13.25 -0.23 8.87
N LEU A 362 14.29 -0.27 9.70
CA LEU A 362 15.61 -0.73 9.31
C LEU A 362 15.63 -2.22 8.95
N TYR A 363 16.58 -2.61 8.11
CA TYR A 363 16.91 -3.99 7.76
C TYR A 363 17.30 -4.83 8.99
N ALA A 364 17.33 -6.15 8.81
CA ALA A 364 17.80 -7.10 9.82
C ALA A 364 19.33 -7.17 9.83
N GLU A 365 19.94 -7.09 11.01
CA GLU A 365 21.35 -7.40 11.23
C GLU A 365 21.51 -8.87 11.67
N GLU A 366 22.73 -9.40 11.66
CA GLU A 366 23.03 -10.81 11.97
C GLU A 366 22.39 -11.30 13.28
N ASP A 367 22.41 -10.46 14.32
CA ASP A 367 21.90 -10.79 15.66
C ASP A 367 20.55 -10.12 15.99
N LYS A 368 19.99 -9.31 15.08
CA LYS A 368 18.84 -8.46 15.42
C LYS A 368 17.96 -8.12 14.22
N VAL A 369 16.68 -8.45 14.35
CA VAL A 369 15.62 -8.03 13.43
C VAL A 369 15.30 -6.55 13.63
N GLY A 370 15.22 -5.78 12.55
CA GLY A 370 14.74 -4.40 12.60
C GLY A 370 13.28 -4.37 13.07
N ALA A 371 12.92 -3.48 13.99
CA ALA A 371 11.55 -3.45 14.51
C ALA A 371 11.11 -2.08 15.02
N VAL A 372 9.85 -1.76 14.77
CA VAL A 372 9.14 -0.61 15.34
C VAL A 372 7.91 -1.10 16.11
N SER A 373 7.53 -0.41 17.18
CA SER A 373 6.34 -0.79 17.94
C SER A 373 5.61 0.41 18.50
N THR A 374 4.30 0.27 18.66
CA THR A 374 3.44 1.24 19.33
C THR A 374 2.46 0.54 20.27
N GLN A 375 1.91 1.31 21.20
CA GLN A 375 0.78 0.90 22.01
C GLN A 375 -0.46 1.62 21.49
N ILE A 376 -1.54 0.87 21.34
CA ILE A 376 -2.83 1.34 20.86
C ILE A 376 -3.85 1.15 21.98
N LEU A 377 -4.58 2.21 22.31
CA LEU A 377 -5.75 2.13 23.18
C LEU A 377 -7.01 2.05 22.31
N LEU A 378 -7.71 0.92 22.42
CA LEU A 378 -8.98 0.68 21.74
C LEU A 378 -10.10 0.85 22.76
N ARG A 379 -10.83 1.95 22.68
CA ARG A 379 -11.98 2.17 23.58
C ARG A 379 -13.05 1.14 23.30
N LYS A 380 -13.62 0.57 24.37
CA LYS A 380 -14.73 -0.37 24.25
C LYS A 380 -16.01 0.38 24.02
N ASP A 381 -16.73 -0.03 22.98
CA ASP A 381 -18.14 0.28 22.83
C ASP A 381 -18.95 -0.81 23.55
N LEU A 382 -19.81 -0.42 24.49
CA LEU A 382 -20.59 -1.37 25.28
C LEU A 382 -21.62 -2.13 24.45
N ASP A 383 -22.03 -1.58 23.29
CA ASP A 383 -23.05 -2.18 22.44
C ASP A 383 -22.47 -3.24 21.49
N SER A 384 -21.24 -3.05 21.00
CA SER A 384 -20.58 -3.98 20.07
C SER A 384 -19.50 -4.88 20.71
N PHE A 385 -19.02 -4.55 21.91
CA PHE A 385 -17.91 -5.27 22.55
C PHE A 385 -18.27 -6.71 22.90
N THR A 386 -17.37 -7.63 22.54
CA THR A 386 -17.46 -9.04 22.96
C THR A 386 -16.08 -9.69 23.09
N LEU A 387 -16.00 -10.75 23.90
CA LEU A 387 -14.83 -11.63 23.98
C LEU A 387 -14.96 -12.83 23.03
N ARG A 388 -16.11 -12.98 22.36
CA ARG A 388 -16.38 -14.10 21.46
C ARG A 388 -15.74 -13.86 20.09
N ASN A 389 -15.51 -14.96 19.37
CA ASN A 389 -15.14 -14.97 17.95
C ASN A 389 -13.94 -14.08 17.59
N GLY A 390 -12.97 -13.97 18.51
CA GLY A 390 -11.76 -13.20 18.30
C GLY A 390 -12.01 -11.71 18.03
N TRP A 391 -13.06 -11.10 18.57
CA TRP A 391 -13.41 -9.69 18.31
C TRP A 391 -12.27 -8.71 18.56
N ALA A 392 -11.40 -8.99 19.53
CA ALA A 392 -10.25 -8.14 19.87
C ALA A 392 -9.03 -8.31 18.95
N LEU A 393 -9.17 -9.11 17.88
CA LEU A 393 -8.13 -9.40 16.90
C LEU A 393 -8.52 -8.78 15.55
N PRO A 394 -7.52 -8.31 14.79
CA PRO A 394 -7.76 -7.66 13.50
C PRO A 394 -8.33 -8.64 12.48
N ARG A 395 -9.12 -8.13 11.54
CA ARG A 395 -9.69 -8.92 10.44
C ARG A 395 -8.75 -8.99 9.25
N ARG A 396 -8.12 -7.87 8.93
CA ARG A 396 -7.15 -7.71 7.84
C ARG A 396 -6.09 -6.71 8.24
N ILE A 397 -4.87 -6.91 7.75
CA ILE A 397 -3.76 -6.00 7.95
C ILE A 397 -3.02 -5.86 6.62
N TYR A 398 -2.72 -4.61 6.23
CA TYR A 398 -1.89 -4.32 5.07
C TYR A 398 -0.59 -3.65 5.52
N PHE A 399 0.52 -3.96 4.85
CA PHE A 399 1.80 -3.29 5.02
C PHE A 399 2.19 -2.59 3.72
N ASN A 400 2.40 -1.28 3.76
CA ASN A 400 2.73 -0.46 2.58
C ASN A 400 1.76 -0.65 1.39
N GLY A 401 0.51 -1.01 1.66
CA GLY A 401 -0.51 -1.33 0.66
C GLY A 401 -0.59 -2.79 0.24
N GLU A 402 0.28 -3.68 0.69
CA GLU A 402 0.16 -5.13 0.42
C GLU A 402 -0.62 -5.85 1.52
N ASP A 403 -1.52 -6.75 1.14
CA ASP A 403 -2.29 -7.56 2.09
C ASP A 403 -1.38 -8.61 2.75
N CYS A 404 -1.40 -8.65 4.09
CA CYS A 404 -0.58 -9.57 4.84
C CYS A 404 -1.33 -10.88 5.09
N GLN A 405 -0.60 -12.00 4.99
CA GLN A 405 -1.18 -13.31 5.28
C GLN A 405 -1.59 -13.41 6.76
N MET A 406 -2.90 -13.45 6.99
CA MET A 406 -3.50 -13.66 8.31
C MET A 406 -3.47 -15.15 8.68
N PRO A 407 -3.30 -15.49 9.98
CA PRO A 407 -3.55 -16.85 10.44
C PRO A 407 -5.03 -17.21 10.31
N LEU A 408 -5.33 -18.51 10.27
CA LEU A 408 -6.71 -18.97 10.16
C LEU A 408 -7.50 -18.62 11.44
N PRO A 409 -8.76 -18.18 11.36
CA PRO A 409 -9.54 -17.74 12.53
C PRO A 409 -9.70 -18.78 13.64
N ASP A 410 -9.68 -20.06 13.31
CA ASP A 410 -9.74 -21.19 14.26
C ASP A 410 -8.43 -21.36 15.07
N THR A 411 -7.32 -20.84 14.56
CA THR A 411 -6.02 -20.82 15.24
C THR A 411 -5.79 -19.58 16.09
N PHE A 412 -6.75 -18.64 16.12
CA PHE A 412 -6.61 -17.41 16.90
C PHE A 412 -6.42 -17.70 18.39
N PRO A 413 -5.61 -16.89 19.09
CA PRO A 413 -5.37 -17.09 20.52
C PRO A 413 -6.70 -16.94 21.28
N MET A 414 -7.04 -17.96 22.06
CA MET A 414 -8.28 -17.99 22.83
C MET A 414 -8.42 -16.76 23.76
N LEU A 415 -9.61 -16.15 23.72
CA LEU A 415 -10.06 -15.16 24.69
C LEU A 415 -10.87 -15.86 25.80
N PRO A 416 -10.92 -15.31 27.02
CA PRO A 416 -11.67 -15.92 28.11
C PRO A 416 -13.15 -16.02 27.73
N ASN A 417 -13.68 -17.24 27.73
CA ASN A 417 -15.03 -17.50 27.21
C ASN A 417 -16.18 -17.08 28.17
N VAL A 418 -15.89 -16.67 29.41
CA VAL A 418 -16.93 -16.40 30.40
C VAL A 418 -16.52 -15.30 31.39
N SER A 419 -17.41 -14.31 31.53
CA SER A 419 -17.55 -13.45 32.71
C SER A 419 -17.64 -14.33 33.94
N SER A 420 -16.60 -14.33 34.79
CA SER A 420 -16.73 -14.81 36.15
C SER A 420 -17.61 -13.83 36.93
N SER A 421 -18.91 -13.78 36.63
CA SER A 421 -19.88 -13.32 37.62
C SER A 421 -19.94 -14.42 38.68
N LEU A 422 -18.99 -14.40 39.61
CA LEU A 422 -19.30 -14.78 40.97
C LEU A 422 -20.41 -13.81 41.38
N LYS A 423 -21.67 -14.19 41.13
CA LYS A 423 -22.80 -13.53 41.77
C LYS A 423 -22.45 -13.56 43.26
N PRO A 424 -22.42 -12.40 43.96
CA PRO A 424 -22.23 -12.43 45.39
C PRO A 424 -23.30 -13.36 45.95
N THR A 425 -22.87 -14.41 46.65
CA THR A 425 -23.77 -15.30 47.37
C THR A 425 -24.69 -14.41 48.21
N ASN A 426 -25.96 -14.38 47.83
CA ASN A 426 -26.97 -13.57 48.48
C ASN A 426 -26.88 -13.82 49.99
N PRO A 427 -26.57 -12.82 50.84
CA PRO A 427 -26.34 -13.02 52.27
C PRO A 427 -27.58 -13.63 52.96
N VAL A 428 -28.76 -13.52 52.33
CA VAL A 428 -30.00 -14.18 52.76
C VAL A 428 -29.89 -15.72 52.72
N PHE A 429 -29.17 -16.29 51.76
CA PHE A 429 -29.04 -17.76 51.64
C PHE A 429 -28.17 -18.35 52.77
N LEU A 430 -27.10 -17.64 53.17
CA LEU A 430 -26.28 -18.01 54.33
C LEU A 430 -27.05 -17.83 55.66
N LEU A 431 -27.88 -16.79 55.76
CA LEU A 431 -28.75 -16.58 56.92
C LEU A 431 -29.80 -17.69 57.06
N CYS A 432 -30.39 -18.16 55.95
CA CYS A 432 -31.33 -19.28 55.95
C CYS A 432 -30.68 -20.61 56.35
N ILE A 433 -29.44 -20.88 55.91
CA ILE A 433 -28.69 -22.07 56.33
C ILE A 433 -28.35 -21.99 57.83
N TYR A 434 -27.94 -20.82 58.32
CA TYR A 434 -27.67 -20.64 59.76
C TYR A 434 -28.94 -20.82 60.62
N LEU A 435 -30.08 -20.28 60.21
CA LEU A 435 -31.34 -20.40 60.96
C LEU A 435 -31.91 -21.83 60.92
N THR A 436 -31.71 -22.57 59.84
CA THR A 436 -32.11 -23.99 59.75
C THR A 436 -31.21 -24.88 60.61
N PHE A 437 -29.90 -24.62 60.64
CA PHE A 437 -28.99 -25.31 61.56
C PHE A 437 -29.30 -25.02 63.03
N LYS A 438 -29.64 -23.77 63.38
CA LYS A 438 -29.97 -23.40 64.76
C LYS A 438 -31.25 -24.09 65.28
N ARG A 439 -32.20 -24.38 64.39
CA ARG A 439 -33.45 -25.11 64.72
C ARG A 439 -33.29 -26.63 64.84
N LEU A 440 -32.20 -27.22 64.35
CA LEU A 440 -31.93 -28.65 64.49
C LEU A 440 -31.22 -29.02 65.81
N PHE A 441 -30.70 -28.04 66.55
CA PHE A 441 -29.89 -28.26 67.76
C PHE A 441 -30.45 -27.57 69.03
N THR A 442 -31.73 -27.19 69.00
CA THR A 442 -32.56 -26.83 70.17
C THR A 442 -33.85 -27.60 70.04
#